data_AF-A0A662W8G2-F1
#
_entry.id   AF-A0A662W8G2-F1
#
_cell.length_a   1.000
_cell.length_b   1.000
_cell.length_c   1.000
_cell.angle_alpha   90.00
_cell.angle_beta   90.00
_cell.angle_gamma   90.00
#
_symmetry.space_group_name_H-M   'P 1'
#
loop_
_entity.id
_entity.type
_entity.pdbx_description
1 polymer ?
#
loop_
_entity_poly.entity_id
_entity_poly.type
_entity_poly.pdbx_seq_one_letter_code
_entity_poly.pdbx_strand_id
1 'polypeptide(L)'
;MRLKPTPSIFATKLTKKVSKISKELRYKLIETKDVDFDTFIVLGNGDVDDNVIPIFCHHLNGIAVVGITKPEGKTRISVLTDFPTYISKLKISKIVLVMDQENDRIDTIYEQIERNLRNLNIRFSLAEDESRIRRYSCSLGSKIFDFILIISGLDDIPADKHRIEDHLVKAAVDIGKIDPPNEKIDTKVTWKTLSESQKSEILNKLKESKSFSRKIFPQHFKGLGC
;
A
#
# COMPACT_ATOMS: atom_id res chain seq x y z
N MET A 1 -9.75 -6.61 -7.07
CA MET A 1 -9.87 -7.08 -5.69
C MET A 1 -10.90 -6.18 -5.07
N ARG A 2 -11.83 -6.75 -4.33
CA ARG A 2 -12.75 -5.99 -3.50
C ARG A 2 -12.13 -5.85 -2.11
N LEU A 3 -12.14 -4.65 -1.57
CA LEU A 3 -11.63 -4.28 -0.27
C LEU A 3 -12.74 -4.44 0.77
N LYS A 4 -12.50 -5.25 1.81
CA LYS A 4 -13.32 -5.32 3.03
C LYS A 4 -12.61 -4.58 4.17
N PRO A 5 -12.98 -3.33 4.47
CA PRO A 5 -12.29 -2.56 5.51
C PRO A 5 -12.70 -3.08 6.90
N THR A 6 -11.74 -3.40 7.78
CA THR A 6 -12.05 -4.11 9.03
C THR A 6 -12.37 -3.22 10.24
N PRO A 7 -11.80 -2.01 10.43
CA PRO A 7 -12.32 -1.04 11.40
C PRO A 7 -13.44 -0.18 10.79
N SER A 8 -14.56 0.00 11.49
CA SER A 8 -15.69 0.84 11.02
C SER A 8 -15.30 2.30 10.75
N ILE A 9 -14.43 2.86 11.59
CA ILE A 9 -13.88 4.21 11.43
C ILE A 9 -13.08 4.30 10.13
N PHE A 10 -12.21 3.32 9.87
CA PHE A 10 -11.43 3.26 8.64
C PHE A 10 -12.32 3.00 7.42
N ALA A 11 -13.31 2.12 7.52
CA ALA A 11 -14.28 1.87 6.46
C ALA A 11 -14.97 3.16 6.00
N THR A 12 -15.37 4.00 6.95
CA THR A 12 -16.01 5.30 6.66
C THR A 12 -15.03 6.25 5.94
N LYS A 13 -13.79 6.35 6.42
CA LYS A 13 -12.75 7.21 5.81
C LYS A 13 -12.42 6.75 4.39
N LEU A 14 -12.18 5.45 4.19
CA LEU A 14 -11.85 4.86 2.90
C LEU A 14 -13.01 5.02 1.91
N THR A 15 -14.24 4.73 2.32
CA THR A 15 -15.44 4.89 1.49
C THR A 15 -15.59 6.33 0.99
N LYS A 16 -15.39 7.31 1.88
CA LYS A 16 -15.43 8.74 1.51
C LYS A 16 -14.35 9.10 0.48
N LYS A 17 -13.11 8.62 0.66
CA LYS A 17 -12.00 8.87 -0.28
C LYS A 17 -12.23 8.21 -1.64
N VAL A 18 -12.60 6.93 -1.68
CA VAL A 18 -12.92 6.24 -2.93
C VAL A 18 -14.05 6.93 -3.67
N SER A 19 -15.08 7.41 -2.97
CA SER A 19 -16.19 8.14 -3.57
C SER A 19 -15.76 9.44 -4.26
N LYS A 20 -14.70 10.11 -3.77
CA LYS A 20 -14.14 11.31 -4.40
C LYS A 20 -13.42 10.98 -5.70
N ILE A 21 -12.81 9.79 -5.80
CA ILE A 21 -12.14 9.32 -7.00
C ILE A 21 -13.18 8.87 -8.05
N SER A 22 -14.12 8.03 -7.65
CA SER A 22 -15.24 7.60 -8.48
C SER A 22 -16.32 6.93 -7.63
N LYS A 23 -17.57 7.38 -7.79
CA LYS A 23 -18.73 6.71 -7.20
C LYS A 23 -18.85 5.26 -7.69
N GLU A 24 -18.56 5.01 -8.96
CA GLU A 24 -18.59 3.67 -9.54
C GLU A 24 -17.54 2.75 -8.89
N LEU A 25 -16.31 3.24 -8.70
CA LEU A 25 -15.26 2.49 -8.02
C LEU A 25 -15.69 2.11 -6.60
N ARG A 26 -16.34 3.01 -5.87
CA ARG A 26 -16.83 2.72 -4.52
C ARG A 26 -17.73 1.49 -4.51
N TYR A 27 -18.73 1.42 -5.38
CA TYR A 27 -19.67 0.30 -5.43
C TYR A 27 -19.00 -1.00 -5.89
N LYS A 28 -18.01 -0.90 -6.79
CA LYS A 28 -17.32 -2.07 -7.33
C LYS A 28 -16.21 -2.60 -6.41
N LEU A 29 -15.61 -1.75 -5.58
CA LEU A 29 -14.43 -2.10 -4.79
C LEU A 29 -14.73 -2.33 -3.32
N ILE A 30 -15.67 -1.62 -2.71
CA ILE A 30 -15.88 -1.76 -1.26
C ILE A 30 -16.87 -2.90 -1.01
N GLU A 31 -16.39 -3.97 -0.39
CA GLU A 31 -17.22 -5.06 0.10
C GLU A 31 -17.78 -4.69 1.47
N THR A 32 -19.10 -4.53 1.53
CA THR A 32 -19.82 -4.18 2.77
C THR A 32 -20.48 -5.38 3.42
N LYS A 33 -20.60 -6.52 2.71
CA LYS A 33 -21.12 -7.76 3.27
C LYS A 33 -20.06 -8.44 4.11
N ASP A 34 -20.52 -9.26 5.05
CA ASP A 34 -19.63 -10.09 5.84
C ASP A 34 -19.15 -11.30 5.00
N VAL A 35 -18.12 -11.07 4.20
CA VAL A 35 -17.49 -12.10 3.34
C VAL A 35 -16.10 -12.43 3.90
N ASP A 36 -15.76 -13.71 3.92
CA ASP A 36 -14.42 -14.16 4.32
C ASP A 36 -13.35 -13.69 3.32
N PHE A 37 -12.13 -13.50 3.83
CA PHE A 37 -10.96 -13.15 3.03
C PHE A 37 -9.73 -13.87 3.60
N ASP A 38 -8.83 -14.26 2.71
CA ASP A 38 -7.59 -14.95 3.05
C ASP A 38 -6.37 -14.01 3.11
N THR A 39 -6.49 -12.84 2.49
CA THR A 39 -5.43 -11.84 2.35
C THR A 39 -5.80 -10.57 3.13
N PHE A 40 -4.86 -10.07 3.92
CA PHE A 40 -5.05 -8.88 4.76
C PHE A 40 -4.00 -7.80 4.49
N ILE A 41 -4.44 -6.66 3.96
CA ILE A 41 -3.60 -5.50 3.69
C ILE A 41 -3.59 -4.58 4.90
N VAL A 42 -2.39 -4.26 5.39
CA VAL A 42 -2.13 -3.31 6.46
C VAL A 42 -1.43 -2.09 5.85
N LEU A 43 -2.08 -0.93 5.93
CA LEU A 43 -1.49 0.34 5.51
C LEU A 43 -0.69 0.93 6.66
N GLY A 44 0.62 1.05 6.46
CA GLY A 44 1.55 1.59 7.45
C GLY A 44 1.68 3.11 7.42
N ASN A 45 1.19 3.82 6.40
CA ASN A 45 1.43 5.27 6.27
C ASN A 45 0.20 6.08 5.90
N GLY A 46 0.46 7.29 5.39
CA GLY A 46 -0.38 8.47 5.45
C GLY A 46 -1.63 8.41 4.60
N ASP A 47 -2.28 9.56 4.46
CA ASP A 47 -3.59 9.67 3.83
C ASP A 47 -3.61 9.36 2.32
N VAL A 48 -2.46 9.36 1.66
CA VAL A 48 -2.35 9.18 0.21
C VAL A 48 -2.53 7.71 -0.17
N ASP A 49 -2.07 6.77 0.65
CA ASP A 49 -2.29 5.33 0.46
C ASP A 49 -3.78 4.99 0.27
N ASP A 50 -4.64 5.64 1.06
CA ASP A 50 -6.09 5.44 1.01
C ASP A 50 -6.72 5.88 -0.33
N ASN A 51 -6.02 6.70 -1.13
CA ASN A 51 -6.47 7.12 -2.46
C ASN A 51 -5.97 6.18 -3.55
N VAL A 52 -4.73 5.66 -3.43
CA VAL A 52 -4.07 4.93 -4.52
C VAL A 52 -4.29 3.41 -4.43
N ILE A 53 -4.38 2.84 -3.23
CA ILE A 53 -4.63 1.40 -3.04
C ILE A 53 -5.93 0.94 -3.73
N PRO A 54 -7.07 1.66 -3.60
CA PRO A 54 -8.28 1.33 -4.33
C PRO A 54 -8.09 1.28 -5.85
N ILE A 55 -7.24 2.15 -6.41
CA ILE A 55 -6.93 2.17 -7.85
C ILE A 55 -6.17 0.90 -8.24
N PHE A 56 -5.21 0.44 -7.44
CA PHE A 56 -4.50 -0.81 -7.74
C PHE A 56 -5.44 -2.01 -7.64
N CYS A 57 -6.26 -2.06 -6.59
CA CYS A 57 -7.25 -3.11 -6.41
C CYS A 57 -8.29 -3.15 -7.53
N HIS A 58 -8.65 -2.01 -8.12
CA HIS A 58 -9.47 -1.95 -9.34
C HIS A 58 -8.83 -2.71 -10.50
N HIS A 59 -7.53 -2.55 -10.70
CA HIS A 59 -6.78 -3.18 -11.78
C HIS A 59 -6.42 -4.65 -11.51
N LEU A 60 -6.33 -5.03 -10.24
CA LEU A 60 -5.93 -6.36 -9.79
C LEU A 60 -7.17 -7.22 -9.53
N ASN A 61 -7.79 -7.80 -10.56
CA ASN A 61 -8.86 -8.82 -10.53
C ASN A 61 -10.00 -8.63 -9.50
N GLY A 62 -11.19 -8.19 -9.92
CA GLY A 62 -12.37 -7.92 -9.08
C GLY A 62 -12.98 -9.10 -8.28
N ILE A 63 -12.54 -10.33 -8.52
CA ILE A 63 -13.14 -11.54 -7.92
C ILE A 63 -12.79 -11.67 -6.43
N ALA A 64 -11.50 -11.61 -6.10
CA ALA A 64 -11.00 -11.82 -4.73
C ALA A 64 -11.43 -10.67 -3.80
N VAL A 65 -11.87 -11.03 -2.59
CA VAL A 65 -12.08 -10.10 -1.48
C VAL A 65 -10.83 -10.12 -0.60
N VAL A 66 -10.29 -8.94 -0.31
CA VAL A 66 -9.14 -8.78 0.58
C VAL A 66 -9.54 -7.88 1.74
N GLY A 67 -9.17 -8.27 2.95
CA GLY A 67 -9.35 -7.41 4.11
C GLY A 67 -8.34 -6.26 4.06
N ILE A 68 -8.73 -5.07 4.50
CA ILE A 68 -7.83 -3.91 4.57
C ILE A 68 -8.00 -3.16 5.89
N THR A 69 -6.87 -2.73 6.46
CA THR A 69 -6.85 -1.91 7.67
C THR A 69 -5.77 -0.83 7.62
N LYS A 70 -5.96 0.19 8.46
CA LYS A 70 -4.98 1.23 8.76
C LYS A 70 -4.98 1.45 10.28
N PRO A 71 -3.98 0.92 11.01
CA PRO A 71 -3.95 0.99 12.45
C PRO A 71 -3.86 2.44 12.96
N GLU A 72 -4.68 2.81 13.94
CA GLU A 72 -4.62 4.17 14.52
C GLU A 72 -3.43 4.32 15.47
N GLY A 73 -2.73 5.45 15.37
CA GLY A 73 -1.57 5.77 16.23
C GLY A 73 -0.30 4.97 15.93
N LYS A 74 -0.31 4.08 14.94
CA LYS A 74 0.86 3.29 14.51
C LYS A 74 1.14 3.51 13.05
N THR A 75 2.42 3.56 12.70
CA THR A 75 2.89 3.79 11.33
C THR A 75 4.14 2.96 11.06
N ARG A 76 4.40 2.72 9.77
CA ARG A 76 5.57 2.01 9.28
C ARG A 76 5.74 0.68 10.01
N ILE A 77 6.89 0.48 10.65
CA ILE A 77 7.27 -0.77 11.31
C ILE A 77 6.46 -1.00 12.59
N SER A 78 5.94 0.05 13.25
CA SER A 78 5.21 -0.12 14.52
C SER A 78 3.87 -0.85 14.36
N VAL A 79 3.32 -0.90 13.14
CA VAL A 79 2.10 -1.68 12.85
C VAL A 79 2.30 -3.19 13.00
N LEU A 80 3.55 -3.68 12.95
CA LEU A 80 3.86 -5.10 13.18
C LEU A 80 3.42 -5.56 14.57
N THR A 81 3.35 -4.66 15.55
CA THR A 81 2.89 -5.00 16.91
C THR A 81 1.46 -5.54 16.94
N ASP A 82 0.65 -5.27 15.91
CA ASP A 82 -0.72 -5.79 15.80
C ASP A 82 -0.81 -7.13 15.05
N PHE A 83 0.28 -7.59 14.43
CA PHE A 83 0.28 -8.82 13.64
C PHE A 83 -0.22 -10.05 14.42
N PRO A 84 0.23 -10.31 15.67
CA PRO A 84 -0.30 -11.44 16.45
C PRO A 84 -1.83 -11.38 16.62
N THR A 85 -2.39 -10.17 16.76
CA THR A 85 -3.85 -9.97 16.86
C THR A 85 -4.54 -10.31 15.54
N TYR A 86 -4.00 -9.88 14.41
CA TYR A 86 -4.55 -10.20 13.09
C TYR A 86 -4.47 -11.70 12.80
N ILE A 87 -3.29 -12.29 13.02
CA ILE A 87 -3.04 -13.71 12.80
C ILE A 87 -3.94 -14.56 13.70
N SER A 88 -4.18 -14.17 14.96
CA SER A 88 -5.03 -14.94 15.88
C SER A 88 -6.53 -14.83 15.55
N LYS A 89 -7.03 -13.62 15.24
CA LYS A 89 -8.47 -13.36 15.07
C LYS A 89 -9.00 -13.57 13.66
N LEU A 90 -8.15 -13.45 12.64
CA LEU A 90 -8.56 -13.56 11.25
C LEU A 90 -8.16 -14.93 10.66
N LYS A 91 -8.95 -15.43 9.71
CA LYS A 91 -8.65 -16.64 8.94
C LYS A 91 -7.87 -16.29 7.69
N ILE A 92 -6.63 -15.84 7.87
CA ILE A 92 -5.78 -15.32 6.79
C ILE A 92 -4.58 -16.21 6.55
N SER A 93 -4.24 -16.40 5.28
CA SER A 93 -3.02 -17.07 4.81
C SER A 93 -1.98 -16.06 4.31
N LYS A 94 -2.34 -14.79 4.13
CA LYS A 94 -1.44 -13.75 3.61
C LYS A 94 -1.66 -12.41 4.33
N ILE A 95 -0.57 -11.78 4.75
CA ILE A 95 -0.54 -10.42 5.28
C ILE A 95 0.35 -9.57 4.37
N VAL A 96 -0.14 -8.41 3.95
CA VAL A 96 0.63 -7.45 3.16
C VAL A 96 0.79 -6.17 3.96
N LEU A 97 2.01 -5.73 4.19
CA LEU A 97 2.31 -4.40 4.73
C LEU A 97 2.75 -3.47 3.60
N VAL A 98 2.03 -2.37 3.43
CA VAL A 98 2.46 -1.27 2.54
C VAL A 98 2.99 -0.13 3.40
N MET A 99 4.23 0.31 3.15
CA MET A 99 4.81 1.43 3.90
C MET A 99 5.80 2.28 3.11
N ASP A 100 5.89 3.58 3.42
CA ASP A 100 6.92 4.50 2.93
C ASP A 100 8.31 4.15 3.48
N GLN A 101 9.33 4.33 2.63
CA GLN A 101 10.73 4.23 3.02
C GLN A 101 11.16 5.39 3.93
N GLU A 102 10.62 6.59 3.72
CA GLU A 102 11.05 7.84 4.37
C GLU A 102 12.57 8.09 4.15
N ASN A 103 13.33 8.31 5.24
CA ASN A 103 14.78 8.52 5.19
C ASN A 103 15.59 7.23 5.37
N ASP A 104 14.94 6.10 5.68
CA ASP A 104 15.68 4.90 6.06
C ASP A 104 16.30 4.24 4.82
N ARG A 105 17.45 3.61 5.02
CA ARG A 105 17.98 2.68 4.02
C ARG A 105 17.06 1.47 3.95
N ILE A 106 16.87 0.95 2.74
CA ILE A 106 16.06 -0.25 2.48
C ILE A 106 16.54 -1.42 3.35
N ASP A 107 17.85 -1.69 3.38
CA ASP A 107 18.44 -2.76 4.20
C ASP A 107 18.10 -2.61 5.69
N THR A 108 18.16 -1.38 6.20
CA THR A 108 17.82 -1.07 7.59
C THR A 108 16.34 -1.31 7.88
N ILE A 109 15.44 -1.02 6.94
CA ILE A 109 14.02 -1.38 7.08
C ILE A 109 13.89 -2.90 7.22
N TYR A 110 14.56 -3.67 6.36
CA TYR A 110 14.48 -5.12 6.41
C TYR A 110 15.01 -5.72 7.71
N GLU A 111 16.18 -5.28 8.17
CA GLU A 111 16.75 -5.70 9.46
C GLU A 111 15.77 -5.41 10.61
N GLN A 112 15.13 -4.23 10.60
CA GLN A 112 14.17 -3.85 11.62
C GLN A 112 12.89 -4.70 11.55
N ILE A 113 12.38 -4.99 10.35
CA ILE A 113 11.22 -5.86 10.14
C ILE A 113 11.51 -7.25 10.69
N GLU A 114 12.62 -7.86 10.28
CA GLU A 114 13.03 -9.20 10.72
C GLU A 114 13.24 -9.27 12.24
N ARG A 115 13.89 -8.25 12.82
CA ARG A 115 14.04 -8.15 14.28
C ARG A 115 12.69 -8.10 14.99
N ASN A 116 11.73 -7.33 14.46
CA ASN A 116 10.38 -7.27 15.04
C ASN A 116 9.64 -8.60 14.91
N LEU A 117 9.75 -9.30 13.76
CA LEU A 117 9.17 -10.64 13.60
C LEU A 117 9.74 -11.61 14.65
N ARG A 118 11.07 -11.61 14.86
CA ARG A 118 11.71 -12.42 15.92
C ARG A 118 11.17 -12.07 17.31
N ASN A 119 11.07 -10.77 17.63
CA ASN A 119 10.56 -10.30 18.93
C ASN A 119 9.10 -10.70 19.17
N LEU A 120 8.32 -10.86 18.11
CA LEU A 120 6.93 -11.32 18.16
C LEU A 120 6.81 -12.86 18.14
N ASN A 121 7.94 -13.58 18.22
CA ASN A 121 8.02 -15.04 18.10
C ASN A 121 7.46 -15.59 16.77
N ILE A 122 7.49 -14.77 15.72
CA ILE A 122 7.13 -15.18 14.36
C ILE A 122 8.40 -15.76 13.72
N ARG A 123 8.36 -17.06 13.42
CA ARG A 123 9.41 -17.71 12.62
C ARG A 123 9.19 -17.33 11.17
N PHE A 124 10.27 -17.09 10.42
CA PHE A 124 10.18 -16.73 9.02
C PHE A 124 11.36 -17.28 8.21
N SER A 125 11.14 -17.39 6.91
CA SER A 125 12.17 -17.65 5.90
C SER A 125 11.93 -16.72 4.70
N LEU A 126 13.00 -16.22 4.09
CA LEU A 126 12.91 -15.32 2.92
C LEU A 126 12.57 -16.15 1.67
N ALA A 127 11.48 -15.79 1.00
CA ALA A 127 10.97 -16.46 -0.20
C ALA A 127 11.22 -15.64 -1.48
N GLU A 128 11.22 -14.31 -1.39
CA GLU A 128 11.50 -13.39 -2.50
C GLU A 128 12.23 -12.16 -1.96
N ASP A 129 13.30 -11.76 -2.63
CA ASP A 129 14.15 -10.62 -2.28
C ASP A 129 14.30 -9.68 -3.47
N GLU A 130 13.60 -8.54 -3.40
CA GLU A 130 13.69 -7.47 -4.38
C GLU A 130 13.84 -6.13 -3.68
N SER A 131 14.42 -5.15 -4.36
CA SER A 131 14.78 -3.84 -3.79
C SER A 131 13.69 -3.21 -2.91
N ARG A 132 12.42 -3.27 -3.29
CA ARG A 132 11.31 -2.67 -2.53
C ARG A 132 10.19 -3.64 -2.19
N ILE A 133 10.43 -4.94 -2.37
CA ILE A 133 9.49 -6.01 -2.03
C ILE A 133 10.26 -7.14 -1.35
N ARG A 134 9.77 -7.57 -0.19
CA ARG A 134 10.19 -8.85 0.39
C ARG A 134 9.02 -9.73 0.70
N ARG A 135 9.18 -11.02 0.45
CA ARG A 135 8.21 -12.04 0.84
C ARG A 135 8.85 -12.99 1.83
N TYR A 136 8.13 -13.25 2.89
CA TYR A 136 8.52 -14.17 3.93
C TYR A 136 7.45 -15.24 4.08
N SER A 137 7.85 -16.51 4.12
CA SER A 137 6.98 -17.56 4.61
C SER A 137 7.12 -17.63 6.12
N CYS A 138 6.02 -17.37 6.83
CA CYS A 138 5.98 -17.15 8.28
C CYS A 138 5.15 -18.21 9.01
N SER A 139 5.47 -18.41 10.29
CA SER A 139 4.63 -19.18 11.19
C SER A 139 4.58 -18.55 12.60
N LEU A 140 3.39 -18.55 13.20
CA LEU A 140 3.16 -18.18 14.60
C LEU A 140 2.33 -19.28 15.27
N GLY A 141 2.96 -20.07 16.14
CA GLY A 141 2.36 -21.30 16.66
C GLY A 141 2.10 -22.29 15.53
N SER A 142 0.86 -22.77 15.40
CA SER A 142 0.43 -23.66 14.31
C SER A 142 -0.05 -22.92 13.05
N LYS A 143 -0.15 -21.58 13.09
CA LYS A 143 -0.63 -20.80 11.95
C LYS A 143 0.52 -20.49 11.00
N ILE A 144 0.33 -20.83 9.73
CA ILE A 144 1.26 -20.55 8.63
C ILE A 144 0.65 -19.46 7.76
N PHE A 145 1.45 -18.47 7.36
CA PHE A 145 1.02 -17.38 6.50
C PHE A 145 2.21 -16.78 5.73
N ASP A 146 1.94 -16.21 4.57
CA ASP A 146 2.91 -15.38 3.86
C ASP A 146 2.83 -13.93 4.35
N PHE A 147 3.99 -13.33 4.59
CA PHE A 147 4.12 -11.91 4.86
C PHE A 147 4.83 -11.21 3.69
N ILE A 148 4.14 -10.25 3.07
CA ILE A 148 4.66 -9.45 1.96
C ILE A 148 4.86 -8.02 2.46
N LEU A 149 6.09 -7.53 2.39
CA LEU A 149 6.44 -6.14 2.64
C LEU A 149 6.58 -5.41 1.31
N ILE A 150 5.84 -4.30 1.15
CA ILE A 150 5.93 -3.40 0.00
C ILE A 150 6.40 -2.04 0.50
N ILE A 151 7.54 -1.58 -0.01
CA ILE A 151 8.14 -0.30 0.36
C ILE A 151 7.86 0.74 -0.73
N SER A 152 7.08 1.76 -0.40
CA SER A 152 6.80 2.92 -1.26
C SER A 152 8.02 3.82 -1.34
N GLY A 153 8.32 4.23 -2.56
CA GLY A 153 9.41 5.12 -2.99
C GLY A 153 9.86 4.81 -4.41
N LEU A 154 10.48 5.77 -5.10
CA LEU A 154 11.05 5.59 -6.43
C LEU A 154 12.44 6.23 -6.54
N ASP A 155 13.39 5.49 -7.11
CA ASP A 155 14.77 5.97 -7.27
C ASP A 155 14.90 6.95 -8.45
N ASP A 156 13.94 6.94 -9.38
CA ASP A 156 13.92 7.81 -10.56
C ASP A 156 13.25 9.18 -10.33
N ILE A 157 12.82 9.42 -9.10
CA ILE A 157 12.43 10.74 -8.61
C ILE A 157 13.47 11.18 -7.59
N PRO A 158 14.09 12.37 -7.74
CA PRO A 158 15.04 12.91 -6.76
C PRO A 158 14.29 13.37 -5.51
N ALA A 159 13.71 12.45 -4.74
CA ALA A 159 13.01 12.76 -3.51
C ALA A 159 14.00 12.99 -2.37
N ASP A 160 13.68 13.92 -1.47
CA ASP A 160 14.39 14.06 -0.19
C ASP A 160 14.15 12.83 0.71
N LYS A 161 12.94 12.29 0.63
CA LYS A 161 12.40 11.14 1.36
C LYS A 161 11.53 10.32 0.43
N HIS A 162 11.71 9.02 0.46
CA HIS A 162 11.00 8.14 -0.44
C HIS A 162 9.62 7.74 0.12
N ARG A 163 8.56 8.10 -0.61
CA ARG A 163 7.17 7.88 -0.21
C ARG A 163 6.29 7.46 -1.38
N ILE A 164 5.03 7.14 -1.09
CA ILE A 164 4.01 6.93 -2.11
C ILE A 164 3.76 8.18 -2.99
N GLU A 165 4.03 9.39 -2.49
CA GLU A 165 3.94 10.60 -3.30
C GLU A 165 4.98 10.67 -4.43
N ASP A 166 6.12 9.99 -4.33
CA ASP A 166 7.11 9.89 -5.42
C ASP A 166 6.44 9.38 -6.70
N HIS A 167 5.60 8.35 -6.56
CA HIS A 167 4.83 7.76 -7.64
C HIS A 167 3.82 8.73 -8.24
N LEU A 168 3.17 9.55 -7.43
CA LEU A 168 2.19 10.53 -7.91
C LEU A 168 2.86 11.71 -8.60
N VAL A 169 4.02 12.15 -8.10
CA VAL A 169 4.87 13.14 -8.77
C VAL A 169 5.37 12.58 -10.10
N LYS A 170 5.84 11.34 -10.14
CA LYS A 170 6.20 10.66 -11.41
C LYS A 170 5.03 10.61 -12.38
N ALA A 171 3.84 10.25 -11.90
CA ALA A 171 2.65 10.23 -12.73
C ALA A 171 2.33 11.63 -13.30
N ALA A 172 2.49 12.68 -12.50
CA ALA A 172 2.31 14.07 -12.91
C ALA A 172 3.31 14.48 -14.02
N VAL A 173 4.59 14.10 -13.87
CA VAL A 173 5.62 14.32 -14.88
C VAL A 173 5.29 13.57 -16.18
N ASP A 174 4.98 12.28 -16.08
CA ASP A 174 4.73 11.40 -17.24
C ASP A 174 3.53 11.86 -18.09
N ILE A 175 2.58 12.58 -17.51
CA ILE A 175 1.41 13.12 -18.23
C ILE A 175 1.52 14.63 -18.53
N GLY A 176 2.69 15.24 -18.25
CA GLY A 176 2.98 16.64 -18.55
C GLY A 176 2.24 17.66 -17.67
N LYS A 177 1.92 17.34 -16.41
CA LYS A 177 1.34 18.31 -15.45
C LYS A 177 2.37 19.11 -14.67
N ILE A 178 3.59 18.61 -14.58
CA ILE A 178 4.74 19.30 -14.01
C ILE A 178 5.98 18.91 -14.81
N ASP A 179 6.99 19.78 -14.76
CA ASP A 179 8.30 19.47 -15.33
C ASP A 179 9.03 18.43 -14.47
N PRO A 180 9.89 17.58 -15.07
CA PRO A 180 10.77 16.69 -14.33
C PRO A 180 11.64 17.51 -13.35
N PRO A 181 11.67 17.16 -12.06
CA PRO A 181 12.54 17.83 -11.11
C PRO A 181 14.01 17.54 -11.41
N ASN A 182 14.84 18.59 -11.47
CA ASN A 182 16.29 18.49 -11.70
C ASN A 182 17.10 18.47 -10.40
N GLU A 183 16.45 18.72 -9.26
CA GLU A 183 17.06 18.79 -7.94
C GLU A 183 16.22 18.00 -6.94
N LYS A 184 16.74 17.82 -5.72
CA LYS A 184 16.00 17.15 -4.65
C LYS A 184 14.73 17.92 -4.28
N ILE A 185 13.60 17.22 -4.22
CA ILE A 185 12.29 17.80 -3.88
C ILE A 185 11.61 17.04 -2.73
N ASP A 186 10.75 17.73 -1.98
CA ASP A 186 9.79 17.08 -1.08
C ASP A 186 8.54 16.70 -1.88
N THR A 187 8.43 15.42 -2.26
CA THR A 187 7.34 14.91 -3.10
C THR A 187 5.97 15.06 -2.45
N LYS A 188 5.90 15.10 -1.12
CA LYS A 188 4.66 15.33 -0.38
C LYS A 188 4.22 16.78 -0.46
N VAL A 189 5.15 17.73 -0.40
CA VAL A 189 4.86 19.15 -0.64
C VAL A 189 4.45 19.36 -2.10
N THR A 190 5.22 18.83 -3.04
CA THR A 190 4.92 18.91 -4.49
C THR A 190 3.51 18.39 -4.77
N TRP A 191 3.17 17.17 -4.34
CA TRP A 191 1.83 16.62 -4.50
C TRP A 191 0.74 17.49 -3.86
N LYS A 192 0.96 17.99 -2.64
CA LYS A 192 -0.02 18.85 -1.95
C LYS A 192 -0.30 20.15 -2.69
N THR A 193 0.74 20.75 -3.30
CA THR A 193 0.65 22.04 -4.00
C THR A 193 -0.02 21.95 -5.36
N LEU A 194 -0.14 20.76 -5.95
CA LEU A 194 -0.93 20.57 -7.17
C LEU A 194 -2.38 21.00 -6.94
N SER A 195 -2.97 21.62 -7.95
CA SER A 195 -4.40 21.95 -7.95
C SER A 195 -5.25 20.67 -7.89
N GLU A 196 -6.47 20.79 -7.36
CA GLU A 196 -7.40 19.65 -7.31
C GLU A 196 -7.74 19.11 -8.72
N SER A 197 -7.72 19.96 -9.75
CA SER A 197 -7.87 19.52 -11.15
C SER A 197 -6.70 18.63 -11.57
N GLN A 198 -5.45 19.08 -11.34
CA GLN A 198 -4.26 18.27 -11.67
C GLN A 198 -4.28 16.93 -10.94
N LYS A 199 -4.56 16.94 -9.62
CA LYS A 199 -4.69 15.69 -8.84
C LYS A 199 -5.76 14.77 -9.39
N SER A 200 -6.92 15.31 -9.77
CA SER A 200 -8.03 14.54 -10.34
C SER A 200 -7.65 13.91 -11.68
N GLU A 201 -6.97 14.66 -12.55
CA GLU A 201 -6.49 14.15 -13.84
C GLU A 201 -5.47 13.01 -13.67
N ILE A 202 -4.52 13.16 -12.73
CA ILE A 202 -3.54 12.13 -12.40
C ILE A 202 -4.23 10.85 -11.90
N LEU A 203 -5.13 10.99 -10.93
CA LEU A 203 -5.87 9.85 -10.37
C LEU A 203 -6.78 9.18 -11.41
N ASN A 204 -7.40 9.96 -12.30
CA ASN A 204 -8.21 9.42 -13.40
C ASN A 204 -7.37 8.66 -14.40
N LYS A 205 -6.20 9.18 -14.79
CA LYS A 205 -5.29 8.47 -15.70
C LYS A 205 -4.82 7.14 -15.10
N LEU A 206 -4.47 7.14 -13.81
CA LEU A 206 -4.11 5.92 -13.07
C LEU A 206 -5.28 4.92 -13.02
N LYS A 207 -6.51 5.41 -12.80
CA LYS A 207 -7.72 4.58 -12.79
C LYS A 207 -8.04 3.98 -14.16
N GLU A 208 -7.92 4.73 -15.24
CA GLU A 208 -8.37 4.32 -16.57
C GLU A 208 -7.38 3.41 -17.29
N SER A 209 -6.08 3.53 -17.00
CA SER A 209 -5.04 2.78 -17.69
C SER A 209 -4.29 1.87 -16.71
N LYS A 210 -4.60 0.56 -16.77
CA LYS A 210 -3.88 -0.47 -16.01
C LYS A 210 -2.39 -0.48 -16.32
N SER A 211 -2.01 -0.33 -17.59
CA SER A 211 -0.60 -0.31 -18.02
C SER A 211 0.14 0.89 -17.44
N PHE A 212 -0.47 2.08 -17.49
CA PHE A 212 0.09 3.28 -16.87
C PHE A 212 0.18 3.14 -15.35
N SER A 213 -0.89 2.67 -14.69
CA SER A 213 -0.88 2.43 -13.24
C SER A 213 0.22 1.44 -12.82
N ARG A 214 0.41 0.36 -13.59
CA ARG A 214 1.47 -0.62 -13.36
C ARG A 214 2.88 -0.05 -13.61
N LYS A 215 3.05 0.82 -14.60
CA LYS A 215 4.30 1.54 -14.86
C LYS A 215 4.67 2.44 -13.68
N ILE A 216 3.68 3.18 -13.16
CA ILE A 216 3.89 4.12 -12.06
C ILE A 216 4.13 3.39 -10.75
N PHE A 217 3.35 2.33 -10.43
CA PHE A 217 3.39 1.59 -9.17
C PHE A 217 3.86 0.14 -9.35
N PRO A 218 5.08 -0.11 -9.86
CA PRO A 218 5.53 -1.44 -10.18
C PRO A 218 5.59 -2.34 -8.94
N GLN A 219 6.06 -1.80 -7.79
CA GLN A 219 6.18 -2.61 -6.59
C GLN A 219 4.82 -3.00 -5.99
N HIS A 220 3.82 -2.10 -6.02
CA HIS A 220 2.48 -2.40 -5.50
C HIS A 220 1.77 -3.43 -6.35
N PHE A 221 1.86 -3.32 -7.69
CA PHE A 221 1.26 -4.31 -8.59
C PHE A 221 1.90 -5.69 -8.44
N LYS A 222 3.21 -5.74 -8.22
CA LYS A 222 3.92 -7.01 -8.04
C LYS A 222 3.66 -7.63 -6.67
N GLY A 223 3.67 -6.83 -5.61
CA GLY A 223 3.42 -7.31 -4.25
C GLY A 223 1.96 -7.71 -4.00
N LEU A 224 1.00 -6.98 -4.56
CA LEU A 224 -0.43 -7.26 -4.39
C LEU A 224 -0.98 -8.24 -5.44
N GLY A 225 -0.38 -8.33 -6.63
CA GLY A 225 -0.92 -9.08 -7.76
C GLY A 225 -0.58 -10.58 -7.80
N CYS A 226 -0.07 -11.14 -6.70
CA CYS A 226 0.33 -12.54 -6.57
C CYS A 226 -0.58 -13.33 -5.64
#